data_AF-A0A932JMN9-F1
#
_entry.id   AF-A0A932JMN9-F1
#
_cell.length_a   1.000
_cell.length_b   1.000
_cell.length_c   1.000
_cell.angle_alpha   90.00
_cell.angle_beta   90.00
_cell.angle_gamma   90.00
#
_symmetry.space_group_name_H-M   'P 1'
#
loop_
_entity.id
_entity.type
_entity.pdbx_description
1 polymer ?
#
loop_
_entity_poly.entity_id
_entity_poly.type
_entity_poly.pdbx_seq_one_letter_code
_entity_poly.pdbx_strand_id
1 'polypeptide(L)'
;MKGKLIGLTAILAVAGCAAWRTHGGGAQYHTSAMEFVVPEAPVERQRAALFDSDLGPDTVDVSGYPAEQRRNYELYANACSRCHTLARSINAPWVNRRWWDFYVSKMRVRAMLRREKLPDRELNAVLDFLEYDSHERKVARAPEFERLRQILKRRFQASLDRRIEELQNSPQPILNR
;
A
#
# COMPACT_ATOMS: atom_id res chain seq x y z
N MET A 1 5.13 -48.90 62.87
CA MET A 1 4.10 -49.37 63.82
C MET A 1 3.34 -48.16 64.37
N LYS A 2 1.99 -48.23 64.41
CA LYS A 2 0.99 -47.24 64.91
C LYS A 2 0.76 -46.07 63.92
N GLY A 3 -0.38 -45.84 63.23
CA GLY A 3 -1.84 -45.93 63.56
C GLY A 3 -2.30 -44.57 64.13
N LYS A 4 -3.33 -43.81 63.72
CA LYS A 4 -4.69 -43.98 63.13
C LYS A 4 -5.10 -42.66 62.41
N LEU A 5 -5.75 -42.67 61.23
CA LEU A 5 -7.20 -42.50 60.96
C LEU A 5 -7.97 -41.47 61.82
N ILE A 6 -8.55 -40.42 61.21
CA ILE A 6 -10.00 -40.04 61.29
C ILE A 6 -10.34 -39.03 60.16
N GLY A 7 -11.46 -39.23 59.46
CA GLY A 7 -12.01 -38.30 58.47
C GLY A 7 -13.11 -37.41 59.05
N LEU A 8 -13.56 -36.41 58.27
CA LEU A 8 -14.86 -35.77 58.44
C LEU A 8 -15.31 -35.06 57.16
N THR A 9 -16.47 -35.49 56.69
CA THR A 9 -17.32 -34.90 55.66
C THR A 9 -17.95 -33.60 56.18
N ALA A 10 -18.10 -32.59 55.33
CA ALA A 10 -19.08 -31.51 55.55
C ALA A 10 -19.64 -31.04 54.21
N ILE A 11 -20.95 -30.75 54.26
CA ILE A 11 -21.91 -30.63 53.19
C ILE A 11 -22.38 -29.16 53.10
N LEU A 12 -22.69 -28.71 51.87
CA LEU A 12 -23.57 -27.60 51.44
C LEU A 12 -23.37 -26.17 52.00
N ALA A 13 -23.27 -25.22 51.08
CA ALA A 13 -24.16 -24.04 51.08
C ALA A 13 -24.36 -23.53 49.65
N VAL A 14 -25.63 -23.49 49.23
CA VAL A 14 -26.14 -22.84 48.03
C VAL A 14 -26.48 -21.40 48.38
N ALA A 15 -25.97 -20.45 47.61
CA ALA A 15 -26.50 -19.10 47.42
C ALA A 15 -26.06 -18.67 46.01
N GLY A 16 -26.92 -18.29 45.07
CA GLY A 16 -28.16 -17.54 45.20
C GLY A 16 -27.94 -16.15 44.61
N CYS A 17 -28.42 -15.96 43.38
CA CYS A 17 -28.75 -14.69 42.73
C CYS A 17 -27.62 -13.67 42.43
N ALA A 18 -27.31 -13.52 41.14
CA ALA A 18 -27.42 -12.23 40.44
C ALA A 18 -27.34 -12.45 38.92
N ALA A 19 -28.52 -12.63 38.32
CA ALA A 19 -28.67 -12.53 36.87
C ALA A 19 -28.52 -11.07 36.46
N TRP A 20 -27.33 -10.69 35.99
CA TRP A 20 -27.14 -9.41 35.31
C TRP A 20 -27.72 -9.55 33.91
N ARG A 21 -28.98 -9.10 33.80
CA ARG A 21 -29.69 -8.82 32.56
C ARG A 21 -28.97 -7.65 31.88
N THR A 22 -27.97 -7.92 31.05
CA THR A 22 -27.39 -6.90 30.17
C THR A 22 -28.47 -6.50 29.18
N HIS A 23 -28.98 -5.29 29.35
CA HIS A 23 -29.90 -4.67 28.42
C HIS A 23 -29.24 -4.57 27.06
N GLY A 24 -30.00 -4.94 26.04
CA GLY A 24 -29.70 -4.69 24.65
C GLY A 24 -29.31 -3.23 24.44
N GLY A 25 -28.14 -3.08 23.84
CA GLY A 25 -27.59 -1.83 23.35
C GLY A 25 -26.50 -2.17 22.36
N GLY A 26 -26.82 -3.07 21.42
CA GLY A 26 -26.00 -3.27 20.23
C GLY A 26 -26.00 -1.95 19.47
N ALA A 27 -25.04 -1.09 19.78
CA ALA A 27 -24.66 0.01 18.91
C ALA A 27 -24.14 -0.64 17.64
N GLN A 28 -25.05 -0.94 16.73
CA GLN A 28 -24.74 -1.13 15.33
C GLN A 28 -24.24 0.23 14.86
N TYR A 29 -22.95 0.48 15.06
CA TYR A 29 -22.24 1.47 14.29
C TYR A 29 -22.31 0.96 12.85
N HIS A 30 -23.33 1.41 12.12
CA HIS A 30 -23.26 1.42 10.67
C HIS A 30 -22.10 2.36 10.34
N THR A 31 -20.90 1.79 10.29
CA THR A 31 -19.82 2.35 9.50
C THR A 31 -20.36 2.36 8.09
N SER A 32 -20.89 3.52 7.68
CA SER A 32 -21.02 3.82 6.26
C SER A 32 -19.58 3.80 5.73
N ALA A 33 -19.14 2.62 5.32
CA ALA A 33 -17.90 2.43 4.63
C ALA A 33 -18.07 3.17 3.32
N MET A 34 -17.71 4.46 3.30
CA MET A 34 -17.40 5.15 2.06
C MET A 34 -16.52 4.19 1.27
N GLU A 35 -17.05 3.73 0.15
CA GLU A 35 -16.39 2.73 -0.67
C GLU A 35 -15.02 3.28 -1.06
N PHE A 36 -13.96 2.55 -0.73
CA PHE A 36 -12.60 2.92 -1.13
C PHE A 36 -12.46 2.67 -2.64
N VAL A 37 -12.93 3.64 -3.45
CA VAL A 37 -12.91 3.56 -4.90
C VAL A 37 -11.52 3.98 -5.39
N VAL A 38 -10.76 3.00 -5.89
CA VAL A 38 -9.50 3.27 -6.60
C VAL A 38 -9.84 3.42 -8.08
N PRO A 39 -9.65 4.60 -8.70
CA PRO A 39 -9.94 4.78 -10.12
C PRO A 39 -9.16 3.77 -10.96
N GLU A 40 -9.74 3.32 -12.06
CA GLU A 40 -9.07 2.43 -12.99
C GLU A 40 -7.99 3.21 -13.76
N ALA A 41 -6.83 2.58 -13.97
CA ALA A 41 -5.80 3.18 -14.81
C ALA A 41 -6.23 3.20 -16.29
N PRO A 42 -5.81 4.19 -17.10
CA PRO A 42 -6.03 4.17 -18.55
C PRO A 42 -5.52 2.87 -19.18
N VAL A 43 -6.17 2.40 -20.26
CA VAL A 43 -5.87 1.10 -20.90
C VAL A 43 -4.41 1.02 -21.36
N GLU A 44 -3.87 2.13 -21.85
CA GLU A 44 -2.48 2.28 -22.27
C GLU A 44 -1.53 2.05 -21.09
N ARG A 45 -1.89 2.58 -19.91
CA ARG A 45 -1.14 2.38 -18.67
C ARG A 45 -1.25 0.94 -18.18
N GLN A 46 -2.41 0.28 -18.33
CA GLN A 46 -2.57 -1.15 -18.05
C GLN A 46 -1.61 -1.99 -18.90
N ARG A 47 -1.62 -1.78 -20.21
CA ARG A 47 -0.76 -2.51 -21.17
C ARG A 47 0.73 -2.29 -20.91
N ALA A 48 1.13 -1.06 -20.59
CA ALA A 48 2.53 -0.69 -20.40
C ALA A 48 3.05 -0.90 -18.96
N ALA A 49 2.20 -1.26 -18.00
CA ALA A 49 2.60 -1.43 -16.61
C ALA A 49 3.70 -2.49 -16.47
N LEU A 50 4.72 -2.13 -15.67
CA LEU A 50 5.82 -3.01 -15.30
C LEU A 50 5.68 -3.49 -13.86
N PHE A 51 5.01 -2.70 -13.02
CA PHE A 51 4.74 -2.99 -11.62
C PHE A 51 3.26 -2.77 -11.34
N ASP A 52 2.73 -3.48 -10.33
CA ASP A 52 1.36 -3.28 -9.87
C ASP A 52 1.10 -1.83 -9.40
N SER A 53 2.10 -1.17 -8.84
CA SER A 53 2.03 0.24 -8.44
C SER A 53 1.74 1.20 -9.59
N ASP A 54 2.09 0.83 -10.83
CA ASP A 54 1.84 1.66 -12.02
C ASP A 54 0.34 1.84 -12.29
N LEU A 55 -0.52 0.96 -11.75
CA LEU A 55 -1.96 0.98 -11.98
C LEU A 55 -2.76 1.78 -10.94
N GLY A 56 -2.09 2.36 -9.95
CA GLY A 56 -2.75 3.20 -8.95
C GLY A 56 -2.91 4.65 -9.38
N PRO A 57 -3.48 5.49 -8.49
CA PRO A 57 -3.47 6.94 -8.65
C PRO A 57 -2.05 7.45 -8.88
N ASP A 58 -1.91 8.52 -9.65
CA ASP A 58 -0.64 9.17 -9.99
C ASP A 58 -0.45 10.52 -9.29
N THR A 59 -1.30 10.84 -8.32
CA THR A 59 -1.20 12.03 -7.48
C THR A 59 -1.49 11.70 -6.03
N VAL A 60 -0.97 12.53 -5.11
CA VAL A 60 -1.32 12.52 -3.70
C VAL A 60 -1.89 13.88 -3.33
N ASP A 61 -2.95 13.92 -2.52
CA ASP A 61 -3.40 15.15 -1.89
C ASP A 61 -2.45 15.50 -0.74
N VAL A 62 -1.68 16.57 -0.95
CA VAL A 62 -0.69 17.09 0.02
C VAL A 62 -1.16 18.38 0.69
N SER A 63 -2.42 18.80 0.50
CA SER A 63 -2.92 20.08 1.03
C SER A 63 -2.75 20.19 2.55
N GLY A 64 -2.90 19.09 3.27
CA GLY A 64 -2.69 18.99 4.72
C GLY A 64 -1.24 18.79 5.16
N TYR A 65 -0.29 18.59 4.25
CA TYR A 65 1.11 18.34 4.62
C TYR A 65 1.83 19.63 5.05
N PRO A 66 2.91 19.54 5.86
CA PRO A 66 3.78 20.67 6.18
C PRO A 66 4.27 21.41 4.93
N ALA A 67 4.48 22.72 5.02
CA ALA A 67 4.85 23.55 3.87
C ALA A 67 6.12 23.06 3.15
N GLU A 68 7.08 22.52 3.88
CA GLU A 68 8.26 21.89 3.30
C GLU A 68 7.93 20.65 2.47
N GLN A 69 7.06 19.78 2.98
CA GLN A 69 6.67 18.56 2.26
C GLN A 69 5.82 18.83 1.03
N ARG A 70 5.04 19.91 1.03
CA ARG A 70 4.34 20.39 -0.18
C ARG A 70 5.34 20.83 -1.26
N ARG A 71 6.39 21.58 -0.90
CA ARG A 71 7.46 21.95 -1.84
C ARG A 71 8.24 20.73 -2.32
N ASN A 72 8.53 19.79 -1.43
CA ASN A 72 9.22 18.55 -1.80
C ASN A 72 8.37 17.69 -2.74
N TYR A 73 7.04 17.68 -2.57
CA TYR A 73 6.12 17.02 -3.52
C TYR A 73 6.21 17.62 -4.92
N GLU A 74 6.28 18.94 -5.06
CA GLU A 74 6.42 19.60 -6.37
C GLU A 74 7.73 19.20 -7.06
N LEU A 75 8.84 19.22 -6.33
CA LEU A 75 10.14 18.77 -6.82
C LEU A 75 10.12 17.29 -7.20
N TYR A 76 9.53 16.46 -6.36
CA TYR A 76 9.32 15.04 -6.64
C TYR A 76 8.49 14.80 -7.90
N ALA A 77 7.36 15.49 -8.02
CA ALA A 77 6.46 15.37 -9.15
C ALA A 77 7.15 15.81 -10.45
N ASN A 78 7.93 16.89 -10.41
CA ASN A 78 8.69 17.37 -11.57
C ASN A 78 9.85 16.44 -11.95
N ALA A 79 10.57 15.87 -10.98
CA ALA A 79 11.72 15.02 -11.20
C ALA A 79 11.32 13.61 -11.67
N CYS A 80 10.40 12.96 -10.95
CA CYS A 80 10.08 11.55 -11.15
C CYS A 80 9.14 11.31 -12.34
N SER A 81 8.32 12.29 -12.71
CA SER A 81 7.40 12.17 -13.87
C SER A 81 8.13 12.12 -15.22
N ARG A 82 9.40 12.53 -15.28
CA ARG A 82 10.23 12.52 -16.51
C ARG A 82 10.47 11.12 -17.08
N CYS A 83 10.40 10.09 -16.22
CA CYS A 83 10.80 8.73 -16.58
C CYS A 83 9.63 7.73 -16.58
N HIS A 84 8.64 7.96 -15.73
CA HIS A 84 7.49 7.09 -15.52
C HIS A 84 6.40 7.85 -14.76
N THR A 85 5.19 7.29 -14.65
CA THR A 85 4.12 7.87 -13.85
C THR A 85 4.51 7.91 -12.36
N LEU A 86 4.02 8.91 -11.61
CA LEU A 86 4.28 9.00 -10.17
C LEU A 86 3.66 7.82 -9.41
N ALA A 87 2.60 7.22 -9.96
CA ALA A 87 1.95 6.00 -9.45
C ALA A 87 2.96 4.93 -9.03
N ARG A 88 4.04 4.75 -9.82
CA ARG A 88 5.10 3.77 -9.57
C ARG A 88 5.67 3.87 -8.17
N SER A 89 5.96 5.07 -7.68
CA SER A 89 6.56 5.28 -6.35
C SER A 89 5.50 5.55 -5.27
N ILE A 90 4.47 6.37 -5.52
CA ILE A 90 3.47 6.66 -4.47
C ILE A 90 2.69 5.41 -4.02
N ASN A 91 2.55 4.40 -4.90
CA ASN A 91 1.85 3.14 -4.61
C ASN A 91 2.81 1.96 -4.34
N ALA A 92 4.13 2.18 -4.30
CA ALA A 92 5.09 1.14 -3.97
C ALA A 92 5.06 0.79 -2.46
N PRO A 93 5.38 -0.45 -2.07
CA PRO A 93 5.33 -0.88 -0.67
C PRO A 93 6.49 -0.36 0.20
N TRP A 94 7.35 0.51 -0.33
CA TRP A 94 8.50 1.05 0.39
C TRP A 94 8.06 2.10 1.40
N VAL A 95 8.48 1.93 2.65
CA VAL A 95 8.10 2.82 3.76
C VAL A 95 9.25 3.60 4.37
N ASN A 96 10.48 3.06 4.37
CA ASN A 96 11.61 3.68 5.03
C ASN A 96 12.58 4.35 4.05
N ARG A 97 13.36 5.31 4.56
CA ARG A 97 14.39 6.04 3.81
C ARG A 97 15.38 5.13 3.09
N ARG A 98 15.85 4.08 3.75
CA ARG A 98 16.90 3.20 3.20
C ARG A 98 16.42 2.49 1.93
N TRP A 99 15.19 1.98 1.92
CA TRP A 99 14.60 1.40 0.73
C TRP A 99 14.41 2.44 -0.36
N TRP A 100 13.94 3.63 -0.01
CA TRP A 100 13.79 4.71 -0.96
C TRP A 100 15.10 5.13 -1.61
N ASP A 101 16.15 5.32 -0.80
CA ASP A 101 17.48 5.67 -1.26
C ASP A 101 18.02 4.64 -2.26
N PHE A 102 17.90 3.35 -1.92
CA PHE A 102 18.30 2.27 -2.82
C PHE A 102 17.55 2.30 -4.17
N TYR A 103 16.23 2.48 -4.15
CA TYR A 103 15.43 2.49 -5.38
C TYR A 103 15.67 3.74 -6.22
N VAL A 104 15.66 4.93 -5.60
CA VAL A 104 15.84 6.21 -6.30
C VAL A 104 17.27 6.33 -6.84
N SER A 105 18.28 5.84 -6.13
CA SER A 105 19.66 5.82 -6.63
C SER A 105 19.81 5.00 -7.91
N LYS A 106 19.14 3.84 -8.01
CA LYS A 106 19.11 3.05 -9.27
C LYS A 106 18.40 3.81 -10.40
N MET A 107 17.31 4.52 -10.09
CA MET A 107 16.60 5.35 -11.08
C MET A 107 17.47 6.52 -11.55
N ARG A 108 18.21 7.16 -10.63
CA ARG A 108 19.14 8.26 -10.93
C ARG A 108 20.24 7.82 -11.88
N VAL A 109 20.83 6.64 -11.68
CA VAL A 109 21.83 6.09 -12.62
C VAL A 109 21.23 5.92 -14.02
N ARG A 110 20.01 5.39 -14.13
CA ARG A 110 19.31 5.26 -15.43
C ARG A 110 18.99 6.62 -16.06
N ALA A 111 18.60 7.61 -15.27
CA ALA A 111 18.34 8.96 -15.74
C ALA A 111 19.62 9.64 -16.24
N MET A 112 20.75 9.42 -15.58
CA MET A 112 22.06 9.89 -16.04
C MET A 112 22.44 9.29 -17.40
N LEU A 113 22.19 8.00 -17.64
CA LEU A 113 22.43 7.37 -18.94
C LEU A 113 21.58 7.99 -20.07
N ARG A 114 20.44 8.60 -19.73
CA ARG A 114 19.55 9.33 -20.65
C ARG A 114 19.78 10.85 -20.64
N ARG A 115 20.86 11.34 -20.01
CA ARG A 115 21.20 12.77 -19.86
C ARG A 115 20.16 13.61 -19.11
N GLU A 116 19.32 12.99 -18.29
CA GLU A 116 18.30 13.63 -17.45
C GLU A 116 18.73 13.60 -15.97
N LYS A 117 19.91 14.14 -15.65
CA LYS A 117 20.49 14.04 -14.30
C LYS A 117 19.59 14.70 -13.25
N LEU A 118 19.32 13.97 -12.16
CA LEU A 118 18.76 14.52 -10.93
C LEU A 118 19.89 15.09 -10.04
N PRO A 119 19.92 16.40 -9.74
CA PRO A 119 20.92 16.99 -8.85
C PRO A 119 20.70 16.56 -7.39
N ASP A 120 21.77 16.59 -6.58
CA ASP A 120 21.75 16.05 -5.21
C ASP A 120 20.73 16.75 -4.29
N ARG A 121 20.53 18.06 -4.49
CA ARG A 121 19.50 18.81 -3.74
C ARG A 121 18.09 18.31 -4.04
N GLU A 122 17.79 18.02 -5.31
CA GLU A 122 16.49 17.45 -5.68
C GLU A 122 16.35 16.01 -5.20
N LEU A 123 17.44 15.24 -5.18
CA LEU A 123 17.44 13.87 -4.63
C LEU A 123 17.04 13.87 -3.15
N ASN A 124 17.62 14.75 -2.33
CA ASN A 124 17.27 14.81 -0.91
C ASN A 124 15.79 15.20 -0.71
N ALA A 125 15.32 16.23 -1.41
CA ALA A 125 13.90 16.62 -1.36
C ALA A 125 12.95 15.49 -1.78
N VAL A 126 13.31 14.75 -2.84
CA VAL A 126 12.56 13.56 -3.30
C VAL A 126 12.50 12.51 -2.20
N LEU A 127 13.63 12.20 -1.57
CA LEU A 127 13.69 11.17 -0.53
C LEU A 127 12.93 11.59 0.73
N ASP A 128 13.01 12.86 1.12
CA ASP A 128 12.32 13.40 2.29
C ASP A 128 10.80 13.37 2.09
N PHE A 129 10.31 13.71 0.88
CA PHE A 129 8.89 13.56 0.54
C PHE A 129 8.45 12.10 0.58
N LEU A 130 9.17 11.21 -0.10
CA LEU A 130 8.80 9.80 -0.20
C LEU A 130 8.79 9.10 1.16
N GLU A 131 9.68 9.46 2.07
CA GLU A 131 9.67 8.98 3.44
C GLU A 131 8.47 9.52 4.22
N TYR A 132 8.24 10.84 4.19
CA TYR A 132 7.13 11.46 4.90
C TYR A 132 5.77 10.92 4.43
N ASP A 133 5.55 10.91 3.13
CA ASP A 133 4.32 10.41 2.51
C ASP A 133 4.08 8.92 2.81
N SER A 134 5.16 8.12 2.85
CA SER A 134 5.08 6.73 3.27
C SER A 134 4.61 6.58 4.72
N HIS A 135 5.10 7.41 5.63
CA HIS A 135 4.64 7.39 7.03
C HIS A 135 3.15 7.79 7.14
N GLU A 136 2.74 8.86 6.48
CA GLU A 136 1.37 9.38 6.55
C GLU A 136 0.33 8.45 5.91
N ARG A 137 0.63 7.89 4.73
CA ARG A 137 -0.36 7.12 3.96
C ARG A 137 -0.22 5.62 4.08
N LYS A 138 0.99 5.10 4.31
CA LYS A 138 1.25 3.65 4.25
C LYS A 138 1.41 3.04 5.63
N VAL A 139 1.95 3.80 6.58
CA VAL A 139 2.13 3.35 7.97
C VAL A 139 0.94 3.77 8.83
N ALA A 140 0.60 5.05 8.88
CA ALA A 140 -0.51 5.53 9.71
C ALA A 140 -1.89 5.05 9.22
N ARG A 141 -2.00 4.69 7.94
CA ARG A 141 -3.23 4.16 7.29
C ARG A 141 -2.97 2.79 6.64
N ALA A 142 -2.30 1.91 7.39
CA ALA A 142 -1.85 0.63 6.88
C ALA A 142 -2.97 -0.28 6.34
N PRO A 143 -4.15 -0.41 7.00
CA PRO A 143 -5.24 -1.22 6.46
C PRO A 143 -5.75 -0.71 5.10
N GLU A 144 -5.89 0.61 4.94
CA GLU A 144 -6.31 1.24 3.70
C GLU A 144 -5.27 1.04 2.60
N PHE A 145 -4.00 1.23 2.92
CA PHE A 145 -2.91 1.04 1.97
C PHE A 145 -2.77 -0.43 1.54
N GLU A 146 -2.94 -1.39 2.45
CA GLU A 146 -2.91 -2.81 2.10
C GLU A 146 -4.10 -3.17 1.18
N ARG A 147 -5.30 -2.64 1.45
CA ARG A 147 -6.45 -2.81 0.56
C ARG A 147 -6.18 -2.24 -0.84
N LEU A 148 -5.59 -1.06 -0.94
CA LEU A 148 -5.14 -0.48 -2.21
C LEU A 148 -4.19 -1.44 -2.92
N ARG A 149 -3.14 -1.91 -2.25
CA ARG A 149 -2.14 -2.83 -2.83
C ARG A 149 -2.78 -4.12 -3.34
N GLN A 150 -3.74 -4.68 -2.62
CA GLN A 150 -4.46 -5.88 -3.07
C GLN A 150 -5.27 -5.62 -4.34
N ILE A 151 -5.94 -4.47 -4.44
CA ILE A 151 -6.65 -4.05 -5.67
C ILE A 151 -5.66 -3.94 -6.83
N LEU A 152 -4.53 -3.26 -6.64
CA LEU A 152 -3.52 -3.07 -7.68
C LEU A 152 -2.89 -4.39 -8.15
N LYS A 153 -2.59 -5.30 -7.22
CA LYS A 153 -2.09 -6.65 -7.54
C LYS A 153 -3.07 -7.42 -8.42
N ARG A 154 -4.38 -7.42 -8.07
CA ARG A 154 -5.40 -8.11 -8.88
C ARG A 154 -5.53 -7.50 -10.27
N ARG A 155 -5.57 -6.18 -10.38
CA ARG A 155 -5.62 -5.47 -11.67
C ARG A 155 -4.40 -5.77 -12.53
N PHE A 156 -3.22 -5.78 -11.92
CA PHE A 156 -1.97 -6.08 -12.62
C PHE A 156 -1.96 -7.51 -13.13
N GLN A 157 -2.38 -8.48 -12.31
CA GLN A 157 -2.49 -9.87 -12.75
C GLN A 157 -3.46 -10.01 -13.94
N ALA A 158 -4.65 -9.43 -13.85
CA ALA A 158 -5.62 -9.45 -14.94
C ALA A 158 -5.06 -8.79 -16.22
N SER A 159 -4.26 -7.73 -16.09
CA SER A 159 -3.59 -7.11 -17.23
C SER A 159 -2.48 -7.99 -17.82
N LEU A 160 -1.76 -8.76 -17.00
CA LEU A 160 -0.77 -9.72 -17.49
C LEU A 160 -1.43 -10.87 -18.23
N ASP A 161 -2.51 -11.42 -17.67
CA ASP A 161 -3.27 -12.52 -18.27
C ASP A 161 -3.79 -12.12 -19.66
N ARG A 162 -4.36 -10.90 -19.77
CA ARG A 162 -4.81 -10.34 -21.05
C ARG A 162 -3.65 -10.21 -22.06
N ARG A 163 -2.48 -9.72 -21.63
CA ARG A 163 -1.31 -9.58 -22.51
C ARG A 163 -0.80 -10.94 -22.99
N ILE A 164 -0.83 -11.95 -22.13
CA ILE A 164 -0.45 -13.33 -22.48
C ILE A 164 -1.44 -13.90 -23.50
N GLU A 165 -2.73 -13.74 -23.28
CA GLU A 165 -3.78 -14.16 -24.21
C GLU A 165 -3.63 -13.46 -25.58
N GLU A 166 -3.41 -12.15 -25.59
CA GLU A 166 -3.14 -11.37 -26.81
C GLU A 166 -1.93 -11.93 -27.57
N LEU A 167 -0.83 -12.27 -26.86
CA LEU A 167 0.36 -12.85 -27.48
C LEU A 167 0.14 -14.26 -28.02
N GLN A 168 -0.64 -15.09 -27.32
CA GLN A 168 -0.96 -16.46 -27.74
C GLN A 168 -1.88 -16.48 -28.97
N ASN A 169 -2.78 -15.50 -29.07
CA ASN A 169 -3.73 -15.38 -30.18
C ASN A 169 -3.22 -14.47 -31.31
N SER A 170 -2.04 -13.87 -31.17
CA SER A 170 -1.44 -13.04 -32.21
C SER A 170 -0.96 -13.90 -33.39
N PRO A 171 -1.29 -13.53 -34.64
CA PRO A 171 -0.74 -14.19 -35.82
C PRO A 171 0.78 -14.20 -35.76
N GLN A 172 1.39 -15.38 -35.90
CA GLN A 172 2.85 -15.47 -35.94
C GLN A 172 3.36 -14.68 -37.15
N PRO A 173 4.42 -13.87 -37.00
CA PRO A 173 4.98 -13.16 -38.14
C PRO A 173 5.38 -14.19 -39.19
N ILE A 174 4.80 -14.06 -40.40
CA ILE A 174 5.25 -14.83 -41.55
C ILE A 174 6.67 -14.34 -41.85
N LEU A 175 7.66 -15.11 -41.38
CA LEU A 175 9.05 -14.88 -41.74
C LEU A 175 9.19 -15.29 -43.21
N ASN A 176 9.04 -14.33 -44.12
CA ASN A 176 9.42 -14.51 -45.52
C ASN A 176 10.93 -14.77 -45.55
N ARG A 177 11.30 -16.01 -45.86
CA ARG A 177 12.68 -16.46 -46.05
C ARG A 177 13.05 -16.41 -47.52
#